data_AF-A0A956F6Z0-F1
#
_entry.id   AF-A0A956F6Z0-F1
#
_cell.length_a   1.000
_cell.length_b   1.000
_cell.length_c   1.000
_cell.angle_alpha   90.00
_cell.angle_beta   90.00
_cell.angle_gamma   90.00
#
_symmetry.space_group_name_H-M   'P 1'
#
loop_
_entity.id
_entity.type
_entity.pdbx_description
1 polymer ?
#
loop_
_entity_poly.entity_id
_entity_poly.type
_entity_poly.pdbx_seq_one_letter_code
_entity_poly.pdbx_strand_id
1 'polypeptide(L)'
;MNPIARRVVGRRTTGMVRGLLPLVLGAALFGLVGCDDDNQSKPVASAAPVEDLSPVPAPESLVADVFIAQPEPTWKELRGLAGAGAALLPANYPVLVTTLTGLPPTASSSIDAGLPVVGALVDVGEGDPGLVLAVHLRSGRELIAAVTKGADARFEMKRNDETQISMLTPRNPGNAQPLGMGVLGNYLLVGNVPAALDKAGPYVVRTLSKQAAPKEPIVALASEKALAGPVSKRIKAAWKKRREQLQEMDLQARKARGGRAPDFGDPAAALLGIESAVDDLVAIVEGSQQAKLIVTPGDRHLEAELQITPKPSGEAKQLVSDMPTGDLSLLKALPRGTSLALLTQSSAAGRLESAKATEETFAKLLDSRLSDADRKRLQAVLTELANGRGNQLALGLGRASGSDELALLIAADVSDKGQLEKGIRD
;
A
#
# COMPACT_ATOMS: atom_id res chain seq x y z
N MET A 1 -10.07 -27.29 0.63
CA MET A 1 -9.06 -26.64 -0.22
C MET A 1 -8.58 -25.41 0.53
N ASN A 2 -7.33 -25.40 1.01
CA ASN A 2 -6.77 -24.24 1.70
C ASN A 2 -6.45 -23.13 0.69
N PRO A 3 -6.80 -21.86 0.93
CA PRO A 3 -6.38 -20.77 0.07
C PRO A 3 -4.85 -20.66 0.07
N ILE A 4 -4.24 -20.69 -1.11
CA ILE A 4 -2.80 -20.48 -1.31
C ILE A 4 -2.53 -18.98 -1.06
N ALA A 5 -2.25 -18.63 0.19
CA ALA A 5 -1.90 -17.27 0.58
C ALA A 5 -0.45 -16.98 0.18
N ARG A 6 -0.25 -16.06 -0.78
CA ARG A 6 1.09 -15.56 -1.12
C ARG A 6 1.53 -14.59 -0.03
N ARG A 7 2.66 -14.88 0.61
CA ARG A 7 3.21 -14.09 1.73
C ARG A 7 4.42 -13.30 1.25
N VAL A 8 4.26 -12.00 1.02
CA VAL A 8 5.39 -11.09 0.82
C VAL A 8 5.75 -10.49 2.17
N VAL A 9 6.91 -10.83 2.73
CA VAL A 9 7.41 -10.27 4.01
C VAL A 9 8.48 -9.22 3.70
N GLY A 10 8.13 -7.94 3.80
CA GLY A 10 9.12 -6.86 3.78
C GLY A 10 9.69 -6.63 5.19
N ARG A 11 10.98 -6.91 5.41
CA ARG A 11 11.68 -6.60 6.66
C ARG A 11 12.63 -5.42 6.43
N ARG A 12 12.34 -4.26 7.01
CA ARG A 12 13.28 -3.12 6.99
C ARG A 12 14.00 -2.97 8.32
N THR A 13 15.32 -2.99 8.27
CA THR A 13 16.20 -2.61 9.38
C THR A 13 16.47 -1.11 9.32
N THR A 14 16.48 -0.46 10.48
CA THR A 14 16.63 0.98 10.66
C THR A 14 18.05 1.46 10.36
N GLY A 15 18.36 1.61 9.06
CA GLY A 15 19.47 2.40 8.54
C GLY A 15 18.92 3.62 7.81
N MET A 16 19.46 4.80 8.12
CA MET A 16 19.02 6.13 7.67
C MET A 16 18.95 6.25 6.13
N VAL A 17 17.81 5.89 5.53
CA VAL A 17 17.52 6.07 4.09
C VAL A 17 16.15 6.72 3.94
N ARG A 18 16.18 8.03 3.70
CA ARG A 18 15.02 8.96 3.59
C ARG A 18 14.15 8.80 2.33
N GLY A 19 14.30 7.72 1.54
CA GLY A 19 13.86 7.76 0.13
C GLY A 19 12.79 6.77 -0.36
N LEU A 20 12.42 5.72 0.38
CA LEU A 20 11.64 4.62 -0.22
C LEU A 20 10.53 4.04 0.68
N LEU A 21 10.15 4.72 1.76
CA LEU A 21 9.01 4.37 2.63
C LEU A 21 7.60 4.75 2.10
N PRO A 22 7.38 5.61 1.07
CA PRO A 22 6.04 6.08 0.78
C PRO A 22 5.21 5.14 -0.12
N LEU A 23 5.65 3.92 -0.43
CA LEU A 23 4.89 3.01 -1.32
C LEU A 23 4.13 1.90 -0.57
N VAL A 24 4.52 1.60 0.68
CA VAL A 24 3.81 0.65 1.55
C VAL A 24 3.21 1.36 2.79
N LEU A 25 3.66 2.59 3.07
CA LEU A 25 3.10 3.49 4.08
C LEU A 25 2.56 4.82 3.51
N GLY A 26 2.48 4.98 2.18
CA GLY A 26 1.97 6.20 1.53
C GLY A 26 0.47 6.45 1.65
N ALA A 27 -0.23 5.68 2.50
CA ALA A 27 -1.60 5.95 2.91
C ALA A 27 -1.68 6.59 4.32
N ALA A 28 -0.53 6.90 4.94
CA ALA A 28 -0.50 7.62 6.22
C ALA A 28 0.64 8.66 6.22
N LEU A 29 0.23 9.94 6.26
CA LEU A 29 0.98 11.16 6.56
C LEU A 29 1.57 11.96 5.38
N PHE A 30 0.78 12.98 5.00
CA PHE A 30 1.10 14.29 4.39
C PHE A 30 1.60 14.36 2.93
N GLY A 31 0.74 14.92 2.09
CA GLY A 31 1.05 15.59 0.81
C GLY A 31 0.14 16.81 0.65
N LEU A 32 0.74 17.99 0.49
CA LEU A 32 0.10 19.31 0.38
C LEU A 32 -0.41 19.63 -1.05
N VAL A 33 -1.23 20.69 -1.15
CA VAL A 33 -1.77 21.41 -2.35
C VAL A 33 -3.16 20.93 -2.81
N GLY A 34 -4.22 21.74 -3.02
CA GLY A 34 -4.44 23.20 -2.99
C GLY A 34 -5.95 23.54 -2.79
N CYS A 35 -6.24 24.79 -2.46
CA CYS A 35 -7.56 25.34 -2.06
C CYS A 35 -8.44 25.73 -3.25
N ASP A 36 -9.76 25.64 -3.07
CA ASP A 36 -10.74 26.52 -3.71
C ASP A 36 -11.90 26.83 -2.75
N ASP A 37 -12.43 28.06 -2.85
CA ASP A 37 -13.23 28.77 -1.84
C ASP A 37 -14.74 28.85 -2.15
N ASP A 38 -15.48 29.11 -1.06
CA ASP A 38 -16.73 29.86 -0.92
C ASP A 38 -18.12 29.18 -1.06
N ASN A 39 -18.86 29.10 0.07
CA ASN A 39 -20.19 29.70 0.20
C ASN A 39 -20.80 29.62 1.63
N GLN A 40 -21.26 30.76 2.14
CA GLN A 40 -21.98 30.92 3.41
C GLN A 40 -23.46 30.54 3.31
N SER A 41 -24.05 30.05 4.42
CA SER A 41 -25.52 29.94 4.56
C SER A 41 -25.97 30.16 6.00
N LYS A 42 -27.07 30.93 6.14
CA LYS A 42 -27.74 31.38 7.39
C LYS A 42 -28.49 30.24 8.11
N PRO A 43 -28.73 30.34 9.44
CA PRO A 43 -29.31 29.26 10.23
C PRO A 43 -30.84 29.25 10.19
N VAL A 44 -31.42 28.05 10.07
CA VAL A 44 -32.83 27.77 10.37
C VAL A 44 -32.87 26.72 11.48
N ALA A 45 -33.60 27.00 12.55
CA ALA A 45 -33.83 26.07 13.63
C ALA A 45 -35.00 25.13 13.28
N SER A 46 -34.78 23.82 13.37
CA SER A 46 -35.88 22.85 13.44
C SER A 46 -35.43 21.58 14.16
N ALA A 47 -36.40 20.92 14.80
CA ALA A 47 -36.24 19.76 15.67
C ALA A 47 -35.39 18.66 15.03
N ALA A 48 -34.49 18.05 15.82
CA ALA A 48 -33.48 17.12 15.31
C ALA A 48 -34.13 15.90 14.61
N PRO A 49 -33.92 15.72 13.30
CA PRO A 49 -34.38 14.55 12.57
C PRO A 49 -33.72 13.28 13.13
N VAL A 50 -34.50 12.21 13.28
CA VAL A 50 -34.00 10.86 13.58
C VAL A 50 -33.00 10.46 12.49
N GLU A 51 -31.80 10.06 12.89
CA GLU A 51 -30.76 9.66 11.94
C GLU A 51 -31.10 8.32 11.31
N ASP A 52 -31.15 8.28 9.97
CA ASP A 52 -31.26 7.02 9.23
C ASP A 52 -29.90 6.32 9.21
N LEU A 53 -29.85 5.12 9.80
CA LEU A 53 -28.68 4.25 9.82
C LEU A 53 -28.89 2.98 8.97
N SER A 54 -29.79 3.03 8.00
CA SER A 54 -30.01 1.99 7.01
C SER A 54 -28.72 1.72 6.21
N PRO A 55 -28.36 0.44 5.96
CA PRO A 55 -27.18 0.11 5.17
C PRO A 55 -27.22 0.75 3.77
N VAL A 56 -26.08 1.26 3.32
CA VAL A 56 -25.89 1.83 1.98
C VAL A 56 -24.89 0.98 1.16
N PRO A 57 -25.00 0.93 -0.18
CA PRO A 57 -24.04 0.20 -1.00
C PRO A 57 -22.62 0.80 -0.91
N ALA A 58 -21.62 -0.03 -1.22
CA ALA A 58 -20.24 0.45 -1.36
C ALA A 58 -20.13 1.48 -2.49
N PRO A 59 -19.40 2.59 -2.30
CA PRO A 59 -19.22 3.57 -3.36
C PRO A 59 -18.40 2.98 -4.52
N GLU A 60 -18.69 3.39 -5.75
CA GLU A 60 -17.94 2.92 -6.95
C GLU A 60 -16.45 3.30 -6.90
N SER A 61 -16.12 4.35 -6.14
CA SER A 61 -14.76 4.79 -5.90
C SER A 61 -14.03 4.00 -4.80
N LEU A 62 -14.66 3.01 -4.17
CA LEU A 62 -14.03 2.23 -3.10
C LEU A 62 -12.78 1.50 -3.61
N VAL A 63 -11.65 1.79 -2.97
CA VAL A 63 -10.34 1.14 -3.19
C VAL A 63 -10.16 -0.03 -2.23
N ALA A 64 -10.45 0.18 -0.94
CA ALA A 64 -10.36 -0.87 0.07
C ALA A 64 -11.16 -0.50 1.33
N ASP A 65 -11.69 -1.51 2.00
CA ASP A 65 -12.16 -1.40 3.39
C ASP A 65 -10.97 -1.48 4.34
N VAL A 66 -10.96 -0.67 5.40
CA VAL A 66 -9.87 -0.59 6.38
C VAL A 66 -10.40 -0.95 7.75
N PHE A 67 -9.66 -1.74 8.51
CA PHE A 67 -9.99 -2.17 9.85
C PHE A 67 -8.79 -2.03 10.78
N ILE A 68 -9.02 -1.52 11.99
CA ILE A 68 -8.10 -1.62 13.12
C ILE A 68 -8.86 -2.37 14.21
N ALA A 69 -8.56 -3.66 14.36
CA ALA A 69 -9.36 -4.56 15.19
C ALA A 69 -9.35 -4.16 16.68
N GLN A 70 -8.18 -3.72 17.17
CA GLN A 70 -7.95 -3.36 18.57
C GLN A 70 -7.13 -2.06 18.63
N PRO A 71 -7.77 -0.88 18.54
CA PRO A 71 -7.05 0.38 18.34
C PRO A 71 -6.09 0.72 19.48
N GLU A 72 -6.45 0.43 20.73
CA GLU A 72 -5.59 0.69 21.89
C GLU A 72 -4.33 -0.21 21.91
N PRO A 73 -4.42 -1.56 21.85
CA PRO A 73 -3.25 -2.42 21.68
C PRO A 73 -2.40 -2.06 20.45
N THR A 74 -3.02 -1.88 19.29
CA THR A 74 -2.30 -1.53 18.05
C THR A 74 -1.52 -0.22 18.21
N TRP A 75 -2.13 0.81 18.81
CA TRP A 75 -1.43 2.08 19.06
C TRP A 75 -0.26 1.91 20.03
N LYS A 76 -0.43 1.14 21.10
CA LYS A 76 0.65 0.87 22.05
C LYS A 76 1.87 0.24 21.37
N GLU A 77 1.66 -0.72 20.48
CA GLU A 77 2.74 -1.35 19.71
C GLU A 77 3.37 -0.36 18.71
N LEU A 78 2.56 0.37 17.94
CA LEU A 78 3.03 1.40 17.03
C LEU A 78 3.86 2.48 17.73
N ARG A 79 3.42 2.91 18.91
CA ARG A 79 4.15 3.87 19.75
C ARG A 79 5.50 3.31 20.19
N GLY A 80 5.58 2.01 20.48
CA GLY A 80 6.82 1.31 20.82
C GLY A 80 7.90 1.41 19.72
N LEU A 81 7.49 1.46 18.45
CA LEU A 81 8.42 1.61 17.32
C LEU A 81 9.21 2.91 17.35
N ALA A 82 8.72 3.96 18.01
CA ALA A 82 9.42 5.23 18.13
C ALA A 82 10.60 5.18 19.12
N GLY A 83 10.80 4.08 19.85
CA GLY A 83 11.87 3.92 20.82
C GLY A 83 11.83 5.02 21.89
N ALA A 84 12.96 5.71 22.11
CA ALA A 84 13.02 6.81 23.07
C ALA A 84 12.06 7.98 22.75
N GLY A 85 11.73 8.19 21.46
CA GLY A 85 10.76 9.21 21.04
C GLY A 85 9.32 8.91 21.45
N ALA A 86 9.02 7.68 21.88
CA ALA A 86 7.69 7.28 22.34
C ALA A 86 7.17 8.12 23.51
N ALA A 87 8.06 8.69 24.33
CA ALA A 87 7.70 9.57 25.43
C ALA A 87 7.01 10.88 24.98
N LEU A 88 7.26 11.31 23.74
CA LEU A 88 6.65 12.52 23.15
C LEU A 88 5.33 12.24 22.44
N LEU A 89 4.99 10.96 22.24
CA LEU A 89 3.76 10.56 21.56
C LEU A 89 2.59 10.41 22.55
N PRO A 90 1.34 10.61 22.07
CA PRO A 90 0.13 10.39 22.86
C PRO A 90 0.12 9.08 23.64
N ALA A 91 -0.28 9.16 24.91
CA ALA A 91 -0.12 8.04 25.83
C ALA A 91 -0.97 6.81 25.48
N ASN A 92 -2.16 7.05 24.92
CA ASN A 92 -3.18 6.06 24.56
C ASN A 92 -3.90 6.51 23.28
N TYR A 93 -4.73 5.63 22.72
CA TYR A 93 -5.40 5.86 21.45
C TYR A 93 -6.42 7.03 21.49
N PRO A 94 -7.28 7.18 22.51
CA PRO A 94 -8.15 8.36 22.61
C PRO A 94 -7.40 9.70 22.62
N VAL A 95 -6.26 9.78 23.32
CA VAL A 95 -5.43 10.99 23.32
C VAL A 95 -4.77 11.20 21.95
N LEU A 96 -4.38 10.13 21.24
CA LEU A 96 -3.91 10.25 19.85
C LEU A 96 -4.97 10.87 18.96
N VAL A 97 -6.19 10.34 18.99
CA VAL A 97 -7.29 10.82 18.14
C VAL A 97 -7.57 12.30 18.42
N THR A 98 -7.74 12.67 19.70
CA THR A 98 -7.99 14.08 20.06
C THR A 98 -6.84 15.02 19.67
N THR A 99 -5.59 14.57 19.81
CA THR A 99 -4.41 15.34 19.37
C THR A 99 -4.39 15.54 17.85
N LEU A 100 -4.61 14.48 17.07
CA LEU A 100 -4.60 14.55 15.60
C LEU A 100 -5.75 15.38 15.03
N THR A 101 -6.92 15.34 15.68
CA THR A 101 -8.14 16.04 15.25
C THR A 101 -8.26 17.46 15.79
N GLY A 102 -7.37 17.86 16.71
CA GLY A 102 -7.47 19.14 17.41
C GLY A 102 -8.69 19.25 18.33
N LEU A 103 -9.34 18.13 18.67
CA LEU A 103 -10.43 18.09 19.63
C LEU A 103 -9.91 18.45 21.03
N PRO A 104 -10.73 19.07 21.89
CA PRO A 104 -10.36 19.30 23.29
C PRO A 104 -9.94 17.98 23.97
N PRO A 105 -8.93 17.97 24.86
CA PRO A 105 -8.53 16.75 25.56
C PRO A 105 -9.66 16.07 26.33
N THR A 106 -10.65 16.84 26.79
CA THR A 106 -11.86 16.33 27.45
C THR A 106 -12.73 15.45 26.54
N ALA A 107 -12.60 15.56 25.21
CA ALA A 107 -13.29 14.68 24.28
C ALA A 107 -12.72 13.24 24.28
N SER A 108 -11.54 13.01 24.86
CA SER A 108 -10.94 11.67 24.87
C SER A 108 -11.78 10.66 25.65
N SER A 109 -12.54 11.10 26.67
CA SER A 109 -13.45 10.21 27.42
C SER A 109 -14.68 9.78 26.60
N SER A 110 -15.02 10.53 25.55
CA SER A 110 -16.12 10.19 24.64
C SER A 110 -15.74 9.12 23.63
N ILE A 111 -14.45 8.81 23.45
CA ILE A 111 -13.97 7.79 22.51
C ILE A 111 -14.04 6.42 23.18
N ASP A 112 -14.61 5.46 22.47
CA ASP A 112 -14.63 4.06 22.89
C ASP A 112 -13.54 3.26 22.17
N ALA A 113 -12.36 3.18 22.78
CA ALA A 113 -11.24 2.42 22.25
C ALA A 113 -11.40 0.89 22.43
N GLY A 114 -12.49 0.43 23.05
CA GLY A 114 -12.81 -0.99 23.16
C GLY A 114 -13.42 -1.59 21.89
N LEU A 115 -13.86 -0.75 20.94
CA LEU A 115 -14.45 -1.16 19.68
C LEU A 115 -13.49 -0.96 18.50
N PRO A 116 -13.60 -1.77 17.44
CA PRO A 116 -12.77 -1.62 16.25
C PRO A 116 -12.95 -0.26 15.57
N VAL A 117 -11.88 0.25 14.97
CA VAL A 117 -11.96 1.37 14.03
C VAL A 117 -12.19 0.76 12.66
N VAL A 118 -13.20 1.24 11.96
CA VAL A 118 -13.49 0.85 10.57
C VAL A 118 -13.27 2.05 9.66
N GLY A 119 -12.93 1.82 8.41
CA GLY A 119 -12.61 2.89 7.48
C GLY A 119 -12.67 2.44 6.04
N ALA A 120 -12.49 3.39 5.13
CA ALA A 120 -12.46 3.14 3.70
C ALA A 120 -11.38 3.99 3.05
N LEU A 121 -10.67 3.39 2.10
CA LEU A 121 -9.90 4.08 1.08
C LEU A 121 -10.79 4.26 -0.14
N VAL A 122 -10.92 5.49 -0.62
CA VAL A 122 -11.73 5.85 -1.79
C VAL A 122 -10.94 6.68 -2.79
N ASP A 123 -11.25 6.52 -4.07
CA ASP A 123 -10.69 7.33 -5.14
C ASP A 123 -11.41 8.69 -5.17
N VAL A 124 -10.71 9.73 -4.70
CA VAL A 124 -11.27 11.09 -4.64
C VAL A 124 -11.05 11.89 -5.92
N GLY A 125 -10.23 11.41 -6.85
CA GLY A 125 -9.88 12.10 -8.09
C GLY A 125 -8.37 11.99 -8.38
N GLU A 126 -7.78 13.06 -8.91
CA GLU A 126 -6.33 13.13 -9.09
C GLU A 126 -5.62 13.25 -7.73
N GLY A 127 -4.56 12.45 -7.54
CA GLY A 127 -3.72 12.51 -6.33
C GLY A 127 -3.82 11.26 -5.45
N ASP A 128 -3.64 11.47 -4.15
CA ASP A 128 -3.64 10.41 -3.14
C ASP A 128 -5.08 9.95 -2.82
N PRO A 129 -5.28 8.69 -2.41
CA PRO A 129 -6.61 8.21 -2.12
C PRO A 129 -7.16 8.91 -0.87
N GLY A 130 -8.47 9.13 -0.84
CA GLY A 130 -9.15 9.59 0.35
C GLY A 130 -9.22 8.46 1.37
N LEU A 131 -8.72 8.69 2.59
CA LEU A 131 -8.89 7.80 3.73
C LEU A 131 -9.96 8.38 4.63
N VAL A 132 -10.96 7.57 4.97
CA VAL A 132 -11.94 7.86 6.02
C VAL A 132 -11.84 6.80 7.10
N LEU A 133 -11.75 7.23 8.36
CA LEU A 133 -11.82 6.37 9.54
C LEU A 133 -13.03 6.77 10.37
N ALA A 134 -13.79 5.79 10.84
CA ALA A 134 -14.87 5.93 11.80
C ALA A 134 -14.40 5.41 13.16
N VAL A 135 -14.22 6.32 14.10
CA VAL A 135 -13.85 6.04 15.48
C VAL A 135 -15.11 5.99 16.32
N HIS A 136 -15.33 4.88 17.01
CA HIS A 136 -16.52 4.74 17.85
C HIS A 136 -16.49 5.72 19.04
N LEU A 137 -17.65 6.32 19.30
CA LEU A 137 -17.91 7.23 20.39
C LEU A 137 -18.93 6.61 21.34
N ARG A 138 -18.84 6.92 22.63
CA ARG A 138 -19.88 6.57 23.60
C ARG A 138 -21.20 7.29 23.30
N SER A 139 -21.12 8.53 22.83
CA SER A 139 -22.26 9.37 22.46
C SER A 139 -21.81 10.46 21.48
N GLY A 140 -22.21 10.34 20.21
CA GLY A 140 -21.87 11.34 19.19
C GLY A 140 -22.51 12.71 19.46
N ARG A 141 -23.76 12.70 19.95
CA ARG A 141 -24.50 13.92 20.31
C ARG A 141 -23.82 14.72 21.43
N GLU A 142 -23.31 14.03 22.45
CA GLU A 142 -22.57 14.69 23.54
C GLU A 142 -21.25 15.28 23.06
N LEU A 143 -20.53 14.56 22.19
CA LEU A 143 -19.32 15.09 21.57
C LEU A 143 -19.63 16.38 20.82
N ILE A 144 -20.62 16.37 19.91
CA ILE A 144 -21.04 17.57 19.16
C ILE A 144 -21.36 18.72 20.12
N ALA A 145 -22.17 18.48 21.16
CA ALA A 145 -22.54 19.51 22.11
C ALA A 145 -21.32 20.09 22.83
N ALA A 146 -20.39 19.23 23.29
CA ALA A 146 -19.17 19.64 23.97
C ALA A 146 -18.29 20.52 23.07
N VAL A 147 -18.11 20.17 21.79
CA VAL A 147 -17.16 20.86 20.90
C VAL A 147 -17.74 22.07 20.17
N THR A 148 -19.07 22.21 20.14
CA THR A 148 -19.76 23.34 19.47
C THR A 148 -20.37 24.36 20.42
N LYS A 149 -20.76 23.95 21.63
CA LYS A 149 -21.46 24.79 22.62
C LYS A 149 -20.77 24.84 23.99
N GLY A 150 -19.78 23.98 24.24
CA GLY A 150 -19.05 23.94 25.51
C GLY A 150 -18.13 25.14 25.73
N ALA A 151 -17.48 25.19 26.90
CA ALA A 151 -16.50 26.23 27.24
C ALA A 151 -15.33 26.29 26.24
N ASP A 152 -14.97 25.14 25.65
CA ASP A 152 -13.98 24.99 24.59
C ASP A 152 -14.63 24.82 23.20
N ALA A 153 -15.69 25.59 22.88
CA ALA A 153 -16.36 25.54 21.58
C ALA A 153 -15.44 26.00 20.43
N ARG A 154 -14.62 25.07 19.93
CA ARG A 154 -13.63 25.31 18.86
C ARG A 154 -14.16 24.99 17.47
N PHE A 155 -15.34 24.38 17.38
CA PHE A 155 -15.92 23.91 16.14
C PHE A 155 -17.27 24.55 15.87
N GLU A 156 -17.56 24.69 14.58
CA GLU A 156 -18.90 24.88 14.04
C GLU A 156 -19.38 23.57 13.47
N MET A 157 -20.70 23.34 13.55
CA MET A 157 -21.34 22.16 13.01
C MET A 157 -22.32 22.56 11.91
N LYS A 158 -22.17 21.91 10.75
CA LYS A 158 -23.11 21.98 9.64
C LYS A 158 -23.52 20.56 9.26
N ARG A 159 -24.82 20.26 9.31
CA ARG A 159 -25.33 18.98 8.83
C ARG A 159 -25.32 18.97 7.30
N ASN A 160 -24.77 17.92 6.71
CA ASN A 160 -24.93 17.62 5.28
C ASN A 160 -26.22 16.83 5.10
N ASP A 161 -27.18 17.35 4.33
CA ASP A 161 -28.50 16.73 4.18
C ASP A 161 -28.48 15.45 3.34
N GLU A 162 -27.50 15.27 2.46
CA GLU A 162 -27.39 14.05 1.65
C GLU A 162 -26.80 12.90 2.47
N THR A 163 -25.68 13.18 3.16
CA THR A 163 -24.93 12.16 3.90
C THR A 163 -25.41 12.01 5.34
N GLN A 164 -26.17 12.98 5.85
CA GLN A 164 -26.59 13.14 7.24
C GLN A 164 -25.43 13.31 8.23
N ILE A 165 -24.22 13.55 7.73
CA ILE A 165 -23.04 13.78 8.58
C ILE A 165 -23.13 15.18 9.17
N SER A 166 -22.95 15.29 10.48
CA SER A 166 -22.74 16.57 11.16
C SER A 166 -21.29 16.98 11.00
N MET A 167 -20.98 17.71 9.93
CA MET A 167 -19.63 18.16 9.59
C MET A 167 -19.12 19.15 10.63
N LEU A 168 -17.90 18.91 11.12
CA LEU A 168 -17.24 19.73 12.13
C LEU A 168 -16.12 20.54 11.47
N THR A 169 -16.27 21.87 11.46
CA THR A 169 -15.26 22.78 10.92
C THR A 169 -14.63 23.58 12.06
N PRO A 170 -13.28 23.63 12.18
CA PRO A 170 -12.64 24.47 13.18
C PRO A 170 -13.01 25.94 12.95
N ARG A 171 -13.37 26.68 14.01
CA ARG A 171 -13.61 28.14 13.93
C ARG A 171 -12.34 28.92 13.59
N ASN A 172 -11.20 28.40 14.01
CA ASN A 172 -9.87 28.96 13.77
C ASN A 172 -8.97 27.85 13.20
N PRO A 173 -9.05 27.55 11.89
CA PRO A 173 -8.32 26.44 11.28
C PRO A 173 -6.79 26.61 11.27
N GLY A 174 -6.29 27.82 11.54
CA GLY A 174 -4.86 28.13 11.42
C GLY A 174 -4.35 27.91 9.99
N ASN A 175 -3.06 27.61 9.85
CA ASN A 175 -2.43 27.34 8.55
C ASN A 175 -2.37 25.84 8.18
N ALA A 176 -2.91 24.96 9.04
CA ALA A 176 -2.91 23.52 8.76
C ALA A 176 -4.05 23.21 7.79
N GLN A 177 -3.80 22.36 6.79
CA GLN A 177 -4.90 21.83 5.97
C GLN A 177 -5.85 21.07 6.89
N PRO A 178 -7.15 21.44 6.93
CA PRO A 178 -8.07 20.81 7.84
C PRO A 178 -8.34 19.37 7.38
N LEU A 179 -8.09 18.42 8.27
CA LEU A 179 -8.68 17.09 8.15
C LEU A 179 -10.20 17.24 8.00
N GLY A 180 -10.80 16.43 7.14
CA GLY A 180 -12.26 16.32 7.12
C GLY A 180 -12.71 15.74 8.46
N MET A 181 -13.65 16.37 9.13
CA MET A 181 -14.25 15.81 10.35
C MET A 181 -15.75 15.91 10.35
N GLY A 182 -16.40 14.89 10.89
CA GLY A 182 -17.84 14.88 11.06
C GLY A 182 -18.30 13.82 12.04
N VAL A 183 -19.56 13.88 12.46
CA VAL A 183 -20.17 12.89 13.33
C VAL A 183 -21.42 12.33 12.66
N LEU A 184 -21.55 11.00 12.66
CA LEU A 184 -22.75 10.29 12.19
C LEU A 184 -23.06 9.17 13.18
N GLY A 185 -24.22 9.24 13.84
CA GLY A 185 -24.55 8.36 14.96
C GLY A 185 -23.54 8.48 16.09
N ASN A 186 -23.00 7.33 16.49
CA ASN A 186 -21.97 7.21 17.52
C ASN A 186 -20.57 7.04 16.93
N TYR A 187 -20.30 7.62 15.76
CA TYR A 187 -18.98 7.58 15.13
C TYR A 187 -18.46 8.99 14.84
N LEU A 188 -17.23 9.23 15.27
CA LEU A 188 -16.42 10.34 14.78
C LEU A 188 -15.77 9.90 13.46
N LEU A 189 -16.12 10.58 12.38
CA LEU A 189 -15.51 10.40 11.08
C LEU A 189 -14.33 11.34 10.93
N VAL A 190 -13.17 10.79 10.57
CA VAL A 190 -11.94 11.53 10.29
C VAL A 190 -11.49 11.17 8.87
N GLY A 191 -11.44 12.17 8.00
CA GLY A 191 -10.98 12.07 6.64
C GLY A 191 -9.64 12.79 6.45
N ASN A 192 -8.73 12.24 5.65
CA ASN A 192 -7.55 12.99 5.21
C ASN A 192 -7.91 14.20 4.33
N VAL A 193 -9.07 14.15 3.67
CA VAL A 193 -9.69 15.27 2.94
C VAL A 193 -11.22 15.27 3.17
N PRO A 194 -11.88 16.44 3.20
CA PRO A 194 -13.34 16.53 3.39
C PRO A 194 -14.15 15.72 2.35
N ALA A 195 -13.76 15.77 1.08
CA ALA A 195 -14.43 15.05 0.00
C ALA A 195 -14.46 13.52 0.20
N ALA A 196 -13.52 12.96 0.96
CA ALA A 196 -13.53 11.54 1.30
C ALA A 196 -14.69 11.21 2.25
N LEU A 197 -15.00 12.12 3.20
CA LEU A 197 -16.10 11.94 4.15
C LEU A 197 -17.45 11.87 3.43
N ASP A 198 -17.69 12.75 2.46
CA ASP A 198 -18.95 12.76 1.73
C ASP A 198 -19.12 11.48 0.90
N LYS A 199 -18.04 11.02 0.25
CA LYS A 199 -18.05 9.81 -0.58
C LYS A 199 -18.18 8.51 0.22
N ALA A 200 -17.50 8.41 1.36
CA ALA A 200 -17.32 7.13 2.05
C ALA A 200 -17.93 7.07 3.46
N GLY A 201 -18.16 8.22 4.11
CA GLY A 201 -18.62 8.29 5.50
C GLY A 201 -19.91 7.52 5.77
N PRO A 202 -20.98 7.67 4.97
CA PRO A 202 -22.22 6.91 5.16
C PRO A 202 -22.00 5.40 5.01
N TYR A 203 -21.20 4.97 4.04
CA TYR A 203 -20.87 3.56 3.84
C TYR A 203 -20.12 2.96 5.04
N VAL A 204 -19.09 3.67 5.51
CA VAL A 204 -18.27 3.22 6.65
C VAL A 204 -19.13 3.04 7.89
N VAL A 205 -19.99 4.02 8.21
CA VAL A 205 -20.81 3.98 9.43
C VAL A 205 -22.03 3.06 9.30
N ARG A 206 -22.76 3.12 8.18
CA ARG A 206 -24.05 2.41 8.08
C ARG A 206 -23.92 0.97 7.60
N THR A 207 -22.82 0.63 6.94
CA THR A 207 -22.61 -0.70 6.35
C THR A 207 -21.37 -1.37 6.93
N LEU A 208 -20.20 -0.74 6.84
CA LEU A 208 -18.95 -1.39 7.21
C LEU A 208 -18.83 -1.66 8.72
N SER A 209 -19.30 -0.73 9.56
CA SER A 209 -19.27 -0.86 11.03
C SER A 209 -20.06 -2.05 11.58
N LYS A 210 -21.00 -2.59 10.78
CA LYS A 210 -21.84 -3.75 11.14
C LYS A 210 -21.17 -5.07 10.78
N GLN A 211 -20.07 -5.04 10.02
CA GLN A 211 -19.34 -6.25 9.65
C GLN A 211 -18.42 -6.71 10.78
N ALA A 212 -18.18 -8.02 10.85
CA ALA A 212 -17.20 -8.55 11.77
C ALA A 212 -15.79 -8.10 11.36
N ALA A 213 -15.13 -7.34 12.23
CA ALA A 213 -13.75 -6.93 12.00
C ALA A 213 -12.82 -8.15 11.89
N PRO A 214 -11.83 -8.14 10.99
CA PRO A 214 -10.74 -9.11 10.98
C PRO A 214 -10.04 -9.16 12.35
N LYS A 215 -9.39 -10.30 12.65
CA LYS A 215 -8.67 -10.46 13.92
C LYS A 215 -7.29 -9.82 13.91
N GLU A 216 -6.73 -9.55 12.72
CA GLU A 216 -5.40 -8.98 12.59
C GLU A 216 -5.37 -7.47 12.94
N PRO A 217 -4.23 -6.91 13.39
CA PRO A 217 -4.17 -5.58 14.01
C PRO A 217 -4.66 -4.45 13.10
N ILE A 218 -4.16 -4.41 11.86
CA ILE A 218 -4.54 -3.46 10.82
C ILE A 218 -4.73 -4.25 9.53
N VAL A 219 -5.89 -4.12 8.89
CA VAL A 219 -6.22 -4.80 7.65
C VAL A 219 -6.82 -3.83 6.65
N ALA A 220 -6.37 -3.89 5.40
CA ALA A 220 -7.08 -3.31 4.26
C ALA A 220 -7.54 -4.42 3.29
N LEU A 221 -8.81 -4.42 2.92
CA LEU A 221 -9.45 -5.40 2.04
C LEU A 221 -9.95 -4.73 0.78
N ALA A 222 -9.37 -5.07 -0.37
CA ALA A 222 -9.89 -4.68 -1.67
C ALA A 222 -10.75 -5.81 -2.26
N SER A 223 -11.99 -5.49 -2.61
CA SER A 223 -12.91 -6.41 -3.27
C SER A 223 -12.60 -6.58 -4.76
N GLU A 224 -13.17 -7.60 -5.40
CA GLU A 224 -13.07 -7.82 -6.85
C GLU A 224 -13.37 -6.56 -7.66
N LYS A 225 -14.44 -5.82 -7.30
CA LYS A 225 -14.81 -4.57 -7.98
C LYS A 225 -13.74 -3.49 -7.82
N ALA A 226 -13.15 -3.38 -6.64
CA ALA A 226 -12.10 -2.42 -6.36
C ALA A 226 -10.82 -2.76 -7.15
N LEU A 227 -10.45 -4.05 -7.19
CA LEU A 227 -9.29 -4.56 -7.92
C LEU A 227 -9.39 -4.36 -9.42
N ALA A 228 -10.56 -4.66 -10.00
CA ALA A 228 -10.82 -4.48 -11.43
C ALA A 228 -11.03 -3.01 -11.84
N GLY A 229 -11.28 -2.11 -10.88
CA GLY A 229 -11.59 -0.71 -11.13
C GLY A 229 -10.55 0.27 -10.54
N PRO A 230 -10.84 0.95 -9.42
CA PRO A 230 -9.97 1.99 -8.86
C PRO A 230 -8.52 1.55 -8.62
N VAL A 231 -8.28 0.32 -8.16
CA VAL A 231 -6.92 -0.17 -7.84
C VAL A 231 -6.10 -0.34 -9.12
N SER A 232 -6.60 -1.06 -10.12
CA SER A 232 -5.87 -1.28 -11.38
C SER A 232 -5.62 0.03 -12.11
N LYS A 233 -6.62 0.93 -12.15
CA LYS A 233 -6.47 2.28 -12.72
C LYS A 233 -5.34 3.06 -12.05
N ARG A 234 -5.23 2.99 -10.72
CA ARG A 234 -4.16 3.65 -9.96
C ARG A 234 -2.79 3.04 -10.23
N ILE A 235 -2.69 1.71 -10.32
CA ILE A 235 -1.43 1.04 -10.67
C ILE A 235 -0.96 1.49 -12.07
N LYS A 236 -1.86 1.47 -13.07
CA LYS A 236 -1.57 1.94 -14.43
C LYS A 236 -1.13 3.41 -14.45
N ALA A 237 -1.84 4.28 -13.73
CA ALA A 237 -1.51 5.70 -13.66
C ALA A 237 -0.15 5.95 -12.96
N ALA A 238 0.12 5.25 -11.86
CA ALA A 238 1.39 5.34 -11.15
C ALA A 238 2.56 4.86 -12.02
N TRP A 239 2.37 3.76 -12.75
CA TRP A 239 3.36 3.27 -13.70
C TRP A 239 3.61 4.25 -14.83
N LYS A 240 2.55 4.79 -15.46
CA LYS A 240 2.68 5.82 -16.50
C LYS A 240 3.50 7.02 -16.03
N LYS A 241 3.17 7.57 -14.85
CA LYS A 241 3.91 8.69 -14.24
C LYS A 241 5.37 8.32 -13.99
N ARG A 242 5.65 7.11 -13.49
CA ARG A 242 7.02 6.66 -13.24
C ARG A 242 7.82 6.47 -14.53
N ARG A 243 7.19 5.93 -15.57
CA ARG A 243 7.78 5.79 -16.91
C ARG A 243 8.18 7.15 -17.46
N GLU A 244 7.28 8.12 -17.42
CA GLU A 244 7.55 9.51 -17.87
C GLU A 244 8.75 10.11 -17.12
N GLN A 245 8.83 9.93 -15.81
CA GLN A 245 9.99 10.36 -15.01
C GLN A 245 11.29 9.67 -15.43
N LEU A 246 11.27 8.37 -15.66
CA LEU A 246 12.45 7.61 -16.08
C LEU A 246 12.92 8.00 -17.48
N GLN A 247 11.98 8.29 -18.38
CA GLN A 247 12.29 8.81 -19.72
C GLN A 247 12.90 10.22 -19.66
N GLU A 248 12.36 11.11 -18.82
CA GLU A 248 12.93 12.44 -18.62
C GLU A 248 14.35 12.36 -18.04
N MET A 249 14.57 11.48 -17.06
CA MET A 249 15.91 11.23 -16.51
C MET A 249 16.90 10.72 -17.58
N ASP A 250 16.47 9.83 -18.47
CA ASP A 250 17.30 9.36 -19.59
C ASP A 250 17.63 10.51 -20.55
N LEU A 251 16.63 11.31 -20.94
CA LEU A 251 16.83 12.47 -21.81
C LEU A 251 17.80 13.48 -21.21
N GLN A 252 17.70 13.76 -19.91
CA GLN A 252 18.62 14.63 -19.18
C GLN A 252 20.04 14.05 -19.14
N ALA A 253 20.18 12.74 -18.88
CA ALA A 253 21.48 12.07 -18.89
C ALA A 253 22.15 12.09 -20.27
N ARG A 254 21.38 11.91 -21.35
CA ARG A 254 21.88 12.03 -22.74
C ARG A 254 22.32 13.46 -23.04
N LYS A 255 21.52 14.47 -22.69
CA LYS A 255 21.89 15.89 -22.85
C LYS A 255 23.21 16.20 -22.13
N ALA A 256 23.37 15.73 -20.90
CA ALA A 256 24.61 15.92 -20.12
C ALA A 256 25.85 15.25 -20.73
N ARG A 257 25.67 14.24 -21.59
CA ARG A 257 26.74 13.51 -22.28
C ARG A 257 26.89 13.87 -23.76
N GLY A 258 26.42 15.05 -24.16
CA GLY A 258 26.52 15.52 -25.54
C GLY A 258 25.68 14.72 -26.54
N GLY A 259 24.57 14.13 -26.09
CA GLY A 259 23.65 13.34 -26.91
C GLY A 259 24.06 11.88 -27.12
N ARG A 260 25.19 11.44 -26.56
CA ARG A 260 25.64 10.04 -26.66
C ARG A 260 24.73 9.11 -25.84
N ALA A 261 24.38 7.96 -26.42
CA ALA A 261 23.64 6.91 -25.74
C ALA A 261 24.44 6.31 -24.56
N PRO A 262 23.76 5.74 -23.54
CA PRO A 262 24.45 5.06 -22.45
C PRO A 262 25.38 3.95 -22.94
N ASP A 263 26.53 3.81 -22.27
CA ASP A 263 27.52 2.78 -22.62
C ASP A 263 27.02 1.37 -22.29
N PHE A 264 26.10 1.23 -21.32
CA PHE A 264 25.53 -0.04 -20.86
C PHE A 264 24.00 -0.09 -21.03
N GLY A 265 23.55 -0.68 -22.15
CA GLY A 265 22.13 -0.93 -22.46
C GLY A 265 21.32 0.29 -22.88
N ASP A 266 20.23 0.08 -23.61
CA ASP A 266 19.25 1.13 -23.93
C ASP A 266 18.15 1.18 -22.85
N PRO A 267 18.02 2.28 -22.08
CA PRO A 267 16.98 2.41 -21.07
C PRO A 267 15.57 2.24 -21.63
N ALA A 268 15.34 2.60 -22.90
CA ALA A 268 14.05 2.41 -23.54
C ALA A 268 13.68 0.92 -23.65
N ALA A 269 14.64 0.06 -24.03
CA ALA A 269 14.43 -1.38 -24.08
C ALA A 269 14.21 -2.00 -22.68
N ALA A 270 14.93 -1.51 -21.66
CA ALA A 270 14.69 -1.93 -20.27
C ALA A 270 13.28 -1.55 -19.78
N LEU A 271 12.81 -0.34 -20.13
CA LEU A 271 11.46 0.11 -19.80
C LEU A 271 10.37 -0.74 -20.46
N LEU A 272 10.57 -1.19 -21.70
CA LEU A 272 9.63 -2.10 -22.39
C LEU A 272 9.52 -3.45 -21.68
N GLY A 273 10.63 -4.00 -21.18
CA GLY A 273 10.60 -5.23 -20.38
C GLY A 273 9.81 -5.08 -19.07
N ILE A 274 9.98 -3.94 -18.39
CA ILE A 274 9.23 -3.64 -17.16
C ILE A 274 7.75 -3.40 -17.48
N GLU A 275 7.42 -2.79 -18.62
CA GLU A 275 6.04 -2.55 -19.04
C GLU A 275 5.24 -3.84 -19.15
N SER A 276 5.78 -4.88 -19.81
CA SER A 276 5.15 -6.19 -19.87
C SER A 276 4.92 -6.78 -18.47
N ALA A 277 5.91 -6.69 -17.58
CA ALA A 277 5.77 -7.20 -16.22
C ALA A 277 4.72 -6.43 -15.39
N VAL A 278 4.54 -5.14 -15.66
CA VAL A 278 3.48 -4.33 -15.03
C VAL A 278 2.12 -4.70 -15.59
N ASP A 279 2.00 -4.92 -16.89
CA ASP A 279 0.75 -5.36 -17.52
C ASP A 279 0.32 -6.74 -16.98
N ASP A 280 1.26 -7.69 -16.84
CA ASP A 280 0.99 -8.99 -16.22
C ASP A 280 0.54 -8.85 -14.76
N LEU A 281 1.20 -7.99 -13.98
CA LEU A 281 0.81 -7.72 -12.59
C LEU A 281 -0.60 -7.14 -12.52
N VAL A 282 -0.92 -6.18 -13.39
CA VAL A 282 -2.24 -5.58 -13.49
C VAL A 282 -3.28 -6.63 -13.86
N ALA A 283 -3.00 -7.49 -14.84
CA ALA A 283 -3.90 -8.57 -15.24
C ALA A 283 -4.16 -9.55 -14.07
N ILE A 284 -3.13 -9.89 -13.28
CA ILE A 284 -3.29 -10.69 -12.06
C ILE A 284 -4.20 -9.98 -11.06
N VAL A 285 -4.01 -8.67 -10.84
CA VAL A 285 -4.83 -7.87 -9.92
C VAL A 285 -6.29 -7.82 -10.39
N GLU A 286 -6.54 -7.52 -11.66
CA GLU A 286 -7.89 -7.47 -12.25
C GLU A 286 -8.57 -8.86 -12.27
N GLY A 287 -7.78 -9.93 -12.45
CA GLY A 287 -8.18 -11.33 -12.39
C GLY A 287 -8.34 -11.89 -10.97
N SER A 288 -8.21 -11.07 -9.93
CA SER A 288 -8.29 -11.49 -8.53
C SER A 288 -9.65 -11.19 -7.90
N GLN A 289 -10.05 -12.05 -6.96
CA GLN A 289 -11.29 -11.93 -6.20
C GLN A 289 -11.14 -10.96 -5.02
N GLN A 290 -9.98 -10.97 -4.37
CA GLN A 290 -9.71 -10.16 -3.19
C GLN A 290 -8.22 -9.92 -3.04
N ALA A 291 -7.86 -8.74 -2.54
CA ALA A 291 -6.54 -8.48 -1.98
C ALA A 291 -6.68 -8.06 -0.53
N LYS A 292 -5.85 -8.64 0.34
CA LYS A 292 -5.81 -8.38 1.77
C LYS A 292 -4.40 -7.91 2.14
N LEU A 293 -4.28 -6.65 2.53
CA LEU A 293 -3.06 -6.10 3.13
C LEU A 293 -3.19 -6.17 4.64
N ILE A 294 -2.27 -6.85 5.30
CA ILE A 294 -2.17 -6.96 6.75
C ILE A 294 -0.95 -6.17 7.19
N VAL A 295 -1.12 -5.26 8.15
CA VAL A 295 -0.01 -4.53 8.77
C VAL A 295 0.05 -4.90 10.24
N THR A 296 1.18 -5.49 10.64
CA THR A 296 1.45 -5.94 12.01
C THR A 296 2.61 -5.15 12.58
N PRO A 297 2.39 -4.38 13.65
CA PRO A 297 3.48 -3.80 14.42
C PRO A 297 4.34 -4.89 15.06
N GLY A 298 5.65 -4.86 14.82
CA GLY A 298 6.63 -5.66 15.57
C GLY A 298 7.35 -4.82 16.62
N ASP A 299 8.33 -5.39 17.31
CA ASP A 299 9.07 -4.68 18.36
C ASP A 299 9.86 -3.47 17.84
N ARG A 300 10.39 -3.57 16.61
CA ARG A 300 11.30 -2.56 16.02
C ARG A 300 11.07 -2.31 14.53
N HIS A 301 10.03 -2.90 13.95
CA HIS A 301 9.72 -2.81 12.53
C HIS A 301 8.22 -2.98 12.31
N LEU A 302 7.76 -2.56 11.14
CA LEU A 302 6.41 -2.87 10.65
C LEU A 302 6.52 -4.05 9.69
N GLU A 303 5.67 -5.05 9.86
CA GLU A 303 5.49 -6.12 8.89
C GLU A 303 4.23 -5.81 8.07
N ALA A 304 4.39 -5.76 6.75
CA ALA A 304 3.28 -5.65 5.82
C ALA A 304 3.21 -6.91 4.97
N GLU A 305 2.05 -7.55 4.94
CA GLU A 305 1.79 -8.76 4.16
C GLU A 305 0.62 -8.52 3.20
N LEU A 306 0.88 -8.60 1.90
CA LEU A 306 -0.15 -8.50 0.87
C LEU A 306 -0.49 -9.91 0.36
N GLN A 307 -1.71 -10.35 0.63
CA GLN A 307 -2.29 -11.59 0.13
C GLN A 307 -3.23 -11.25 -1.03
N ILE A 308 -3.09 -11.95 -2.15
CA ILE A 308 -3.96 -11.79 -3.31
C ILE A 308 -4.59 -13.15 -3.59
N THR A 309 -5.91 -13.19 -3.63
CA THR A 309 -6.70 -14.40 -3.90
C THR A 309 -7.22 -14.34 -5.34
N PRO A 310 -6.74 -15.19 -6.26
CA PRO A 310 -7.23 -15.22 -7.64
C PRO A 310 -8.69 -15.66 -7.70
N LYS A 311 -9.41 -15.29 -8.77
CA LYS A 311 -10.75 -15.82 -9.03
C LYS A 311 -10.73 -17.35 -9.19
N PRO A 312 -11.86 -18.06 -9.00
CA PRO A 312 -11.95 -19.50 -9.23
C PRO A 312 -11.70 -19.95 -10.68
N SER A 313 -11.59 -19.02 -11.63
CA SER A 313 -11.26 -19.23 -13.03
C SER A 313 -10.45 -18.03 -13.57
N GLY A 314 -9.87 -18.17 -14.77
CA GLY A 314 -9.10 -17.12 -15.45
C GLY A 314 -7.58 -17.26 -15.32
N GLU A 315 -6.87 -16.36 -15.99
CA GLU A 315 -5.41 -16.39 -16.14
C GLU A 315 -4.68 -16.30 -14.80
N ALA A 316 -5.14 -15.44 -13.88
CA ALA A 316 -4.55 -15.31 -12.54
C ALA A 316 -4.56 -16.64 -11.78
N LYS A 317 -5.63 -17.45 -11.92
CA LYS A 317 -5.69 -18.77 -11.31
C LYS A 317 -4.70 -19.74 -11.96
N GLN A 318 -4.62 -19.74 -13.29
CA GLN A 318 -3.71 -20.61 -14.03
C GLN A 318 -2.25 -20.31 -13.65
N LEU A 319 -1.89 -19.02 -13.63
CA LEU A 319 -0.57 -18.57 -13.18
C LEU A 319 -0.25 -19.05 -11.76
N VAL A 320 -1.20 -18.97 -10.83
CA VAL A 320 -1.00 -19.42 -9.45
C VAL A 320 -0.98 -20.95 -9.33
N SER A 321 -1.79 -21.68 -10.11
CA SER A 321 -1.83 -23.15 -10.06
C SER A 321 -0.56 -23.79 -10.62
N ASP A 322 0.09 -23.11 -11.57
CA ASP A 322 1.30 -23.59 -12.21
C ASP A 322 2.56 -23.27 -11.38
N MET A 323 2.44 -22.39 -10.38
CA MET A 323 3.50 -22.08 -9.43
C MET A 323 3.67 -23.24 -8.43
N PRO A 324 4.90 -23.78 -8.27
CA PRO A 324 5.18 -24.74 -7.22
C PRO A 324 4.91 -24.12 -5.85
N THR A 325 4.34 -24.89 -4.92
CA THR A 325 4.32 -24.51 -3.51
C THR A 325 5.73 -24.57 -2.94
N GLY A 326 6.18 -23.47 -2.33
CA GLY A 326 7.44 -23.41 -1.59
C GLY A 326 7.30 -22.63 -0.30
N ASP A 327 8.35 -22.67 0.52
CA ASP A 327 8.45 -21.87 1.74
C ASP A 327 9.24 -20.56 1.51
N LEU A 328 9.41 -19.77 2.57
CA LEU A 328 10.19 -18.53 2.56
C LEU A 328 11.60 -18.73 3.13
N SER A 329 12.10 -19.97 3.20
CA SER A 329 13.33 -20.28 3.94
C SER A 329 14.55 -19.61 3.31
N LEU A 330 14.69 -19.63 1.98
CA LEU A 330 15.77 -18.93 1.27
C LEU A 330 15.72 -17.41 1.50
N LEU A 331 14.53 -16.81 1.47
CA LEU A 331 14.37 -15.37 1.69
C LEU A 331 14.79 -14.99 3.12
N LYS A 332 14.47 -15.83 4.10
CA LYS A 332 14.85 -15.64 5.52
C LYS A 332 16.33 -15.92 5.79
N ALA A 333 16.97 -16.72 4.95
CA ALA A 333 18.40 -17.02 5.03
C ALA A 333 19.26 -15.86 4.51
N LEU A 334 18.69 -14.89 3.78
CA LEU A 334 19.42 -13.71 3.34
C LEU A 334 19.95 -12.91 4.54
N PRO A 335 21.16 -12.31 4.43
CA PRO A 335 21.75 -11.47 5.47
C PRO A 335 20.80 -10.37 5.94
N ARG A 336 20.85 -10.02 7.23
CA ARG A 336 20.02 -8.95 7.83
C ARG A 336 20.24 -7.56 7.20
N GLY A 337 21.37 -7.36 6.50
CA GLY A 337 21.69 -6.14 5.73
C GLY A 337 21.04 -6.07 4.35
N THR A 338 20.27 -7.09 3.97
CA THR A 338 19.52 -7.10 2.69
C THR A 338 18.39 -6.09 2.78
N SER A 339 18.43 -5.07 1.90
CA SER A 339 17.48 -3.97 1.88
C SER A 339 16.24 -4.28 1.03
N LEU A 340 16.43 -5.01 -0.06
CA LEU A 340 15.38 -5.50 -0.93
C LEU A 340 15.66 -6.96 -1.26
N ALA A 341 14.64 -7.81 -1.22
CA ALA A 341 14.78 -9.19 -1.65
C ALA A 341 13.54 -9.66 -2.41
N LEU A 342 13.77 -10.50 -3.40
CA LEU A 342 12.78 -11.14 -4.25
C LEU A 342 13.00 -12.64 -4.22
N LEU A 343 11.98 -13.41 -3.84
CA LEU A 343 11.97 -14.86 -4.00
C LEU A 343 11.08 -15.20 -5.19
N THR A 344 11.63 -15.90 -6.18
CA THR A 344 10.87 -16.50 -7.27
C THR A 344 10.79 -18.00 -7.07
N GLN A 345 9.64 -18.57 -7.44
CA GLN A 345 9.38 -19.99 -7.42
C GLN A 345 8.90 -20.40 -8.81
N SER A 346 9.51 -21.43 -9.40
CA SER A 346 9.24 -21.82 -10.78
C SER A 346 9.38 -23.34 -10.95
N SER A 347 8.43 -23.93 -11.67
CA SER A 347 8.53 -25.32 -12.15
C SER A 347 9.69 -25.45 -13.14
N ALA A 348 10.19 -26.67 -13.38
CA ALA A 348 11.29 -26.89 -14.32
C ALA A 348 10.99 -26.32 -15.72
N ALA A 349 9.77 -26.51 -16.22
CA ALA A 349 9.32 -25.93 -17.49
C ALA A 349 9.33 -24.39 -17.45
N GLY A 350 8.75 -23.80 -16.39
CA GLY A 350 8.73 -22.34 -16.23
C GLY A 350 10.13 -21.72 -16.11
N ARG A 351 11.13 -22.44 -15.59
CA ARG A 351 12.52 -21.98 -15.57
C ARG A 351 13.13 -21.85 -16.96
N LEU A 352 12.90 -22.84 -17.82
CA LEU A 352 13.40 -22.84 -19.19
C LEU A 352 12.72 -21.76 -20.04
N GLU A 353 11.41 -21.60 -19.86
CA GLU A 353 10.66 -20.51 -20.48
C GLU A 353 11.18 -19.14 -20.04
N SER A 354 11.40 -18.96 -18.73
CA SER A 354 12.00 -17.73 -18.18
C SER A 354 13.40 -17.47 -18.73
N ALA A 355 14.23 -18.51 -18.89
CA ALA A 355 15.57 -18.40 -19.48
C ALA A 355 15.50 -17.90 -20.93
N LYS A 356 14.58 -18.43 -21.73
CA LYS A 356 14.34 -17.98 -23.10
C LYS A 356 13.85 -16.54 -23.15
N ALA A 357 12.86 -16.17 -22.34
CA ALA A 357 12.37 -14.79 -22.28
C ALA A 357 13.46 -13.79 -21.83
N THR A 358 14.33 -14.22 -20.92
CA THR A 358 15.48 -13.44 -20.46
C THR A 358 16.50 -13.24 -21.59
N GLU A 359 16.80 -14.29 -22.35
CA GLU A 359 17.66 -14.22 -23.55
C GLU A 359 17.11 -13.23 -24.58
N GLU A 360 15.82 -13.34 -24.92
CA GLU A 360 15.17 -12.41 -25.85
C GLU A 360 15.21 -10.96 -25.35
N THR A 361 15.09 -10.75 -24.04
CA THR A 361 15.19 -9.42 -23.43
C THR A 361 16.60 -8.85 -23.54
N PHE A 362 17.63 -9.66 -23.25
CA PHE A 362 19.03 -9.24 -23.42
C PHE A 362 19.38 -8.98 -24.89
N ALA A 363 18.89 -9.82 -25.80
CA ALA A 363 19.07 -9.61 -27.23
C ALA A 363 18.46 -8.27 -27.69
N LYS A 364 17.27 -7.91 -27.20
CA LYS A 364 16.66 -6.58 -27.47
C LYS A 364 17.42 -5.43 -26.81
N LEU A 365 17.92 -5.62 -25.59
CA LEU A 365 18.64 -4.58 -24.82
C LEU A 365 20.00 -4.24 -25.44
N LEU A 366 20.70 -5.27 -25.95
CA LEU A 366 22.03 -5.14 -26.52
C LEU A 366 21.99 -4.93 -28.04
N ASP A 367 20.90 -5.31 -28.70
CA ASP A 367 20.67 -5.17 -30.14
C ASP A 367 21.89 -5.64 -30.95
N SER A 368 22.37 -4.84 -31.91
CA SER A 368 23.53 -5.10 -32.75
C SER A 368 24.86 -5.25 -32.00
N ARG A 369 24.91 -4.97 -30.68
CA ARG A 369 26.10 -5.19 -29.85
C ARG A 369 26.27 -6.65 -29.43
N LEU A 370 25.23 -7.46 -29.53
CA LEU A 370 25.29 -8.89 -29.22
C LEU A 370 25.48 -9.68 -30.52
N SER A 371 26.66 -10.25 -30.72
CA SER A 371 26.91 -11.10 -31.90
C SER A 371 26.04 -12.36 -31.85
N ASP A 372 25.79 -13.00 -33.00
CA ASP A 372 25.06 -14.27 -33.04
C ASP A 372 25.75 -15.37 -32.20
N ALA A 373 27.08 -15.34 -32.13
CA ALA A 373 27.87 -16.25 -31.31
C ALA A 373 27.63 -16.00 -29.82
N ASP A 374 27.67 -14.73 -29.38
CA ASP A 374 27.43 -14.35 -27.99
C ASP A 374 25.99 -14.62 -27.58
N ARG A 375 25.03 -14.42 -28.50
CA ARG A 375 23.62 -14.73 -28.29
C ARG A 375 23.40 -16.23 -28.03
N LYS A 376 24.01 -17.09 -28.85
CA LYS A 376 23.96 -18.55 -28.64
C LYS A 376 24.61 -18.95 -27.32
N ARG A 377 25.74 -18.33 -26.97
CA ARG A 377 26.41 -18.58 -25.68
C ARG A 377 25.52 -18.15 -24.51
N LEU A 378 24.92 -16.96 -24.58
CA LEU A 378 24.00 -16.47 -23.57
C LEU A 378 22.80 -17.42 -23.39
N GLN A 379 22.21 -17.88 -24.49
CA GLN A 379 21.13 -18.85 -24.46
C GLN A 379 21.53 -20.16 -23.77
N ALA A 380 22.71 -20.69 -24.10
CA ALA A 380 23.25 -21.89 -23.48
C ALA A 380 23.46 -21.70 -21.97
N VAL A 381 24.11 -20.60 -21.56
CA VAL A 381 24.34 -20.26 -20.15
C VAL A 381 23.02 -20.16 -19.39
N LEU A 382 22.03 -19.43 -19.91
CA LEU A 382 20.73 -19.26 -19.25
C LEU A 382 19.97 -20.59 -19.14
N THR A 383 20.10 -21.47 -20.13
CA THR A 383 19.49 -22.81 -20.12
C THR A 383 20.16 -23.71 -19.06
N GLU A 384 21.49 -23.69 -18.97
CA GLU A 384 22.24 -24.44 -17.97
C GLU A 384 21.94 -23.96 -16.54
N LEU A 385 21.89 -22.64 -16.33
CA LEU A 385 21.46 -22.06 -15.05
C LEU A 385 20.02 -22.47 -14.69
N ALA A 386 19.11 -22.50 -15.67
CA ALA A 386 17.72 -22.90 -15.45
C ALA A 386 17.58 -24.39 -15.08
N ASN A 387 18.37 -25.26 -15.68
CA ASN A 387 18.39 -26.69 -15.36
C ASN A 387 19.12 -26.99 -14.06
N GLY A 388 20.21 -26.28 -13.77
CA GLY A 388 21.03 -26.46 -12.58
C GLY A 388 20.36 -25.95 -11.30
N ARG A 389 19.61 -24.85 -11.38
CA ARG A 389 18.86 -24.30 -10.24
C ARG A 389 17.60 -25.11 -9.95
N GLY A 390 17.31 -25.28 -8.67
CA GLY A 390 16.08 -25.85 -8.17
C GLY A 390 14.88 -24.92 -8.33
N ASN A 391 13.80 -25.21 -7.60
CA ASN A 391 12.53 -24.52 -7.80
C ASN A 391 12.52 -23.09 -7.24
N GLN A 392 13.41 -22.79 -6.28
CA GLN A 392 13.47 -21.49 -5.63
C GLN A 392 14.73 -20.70 -6.02
N LEU A 393 14.56 -19.39 -6.22
CA LEU A 393 15.64 -18.43 -6.42
C LEU A 393 15.33 -17.15 -5.63
N ALA A 394 16.18 -16.82 -4.67
CA ALA A 394 16.17 -15.57 -3.94
C ALA A 394 17.26 -14.63 -4.48
N LEU A 395 16.85 -13.41 -4.84
CA LEU A 395 17.70 -12.29 -5.21
C LEU A 395 17.61 -11.25 -4.09
N GLY A 396 18.74 -10.75 -3.62
CA GLY A 396 18.82 -9.71 -2.60
C GLY A 396 19.70 -8.56 -3.06
N LEU A 397 19.31 -7.33 -2.76
CA LEU A 397 20.16 -6.15 -2.84
C LEU A 397 20.41 -5.65 -1.42
N GLY A 398 21.68 -5.55 -1.05
CA GLY A 398 22.08 -5.14 0.30
C GLY A 398 23.51 -4.67 0.36
N ARG A 399 24.01 -4.45 1.58
CA ARG A 399 25.44 -4.24 1.80
C ARG A 399 26.13 -5.57 2.04
N ALA A 400 27.31 -5.77 1.45
CA ALA A 400 28.12 -6.92 1.80
C ALA A 400 28.54 -6.83 3.27
N SER A 401 28.71 -8.00 3.92
CA SER A 401 29.10 -8.01 5.33
C SER A 401 30.48 -7.36 5.49
N GLY A 402 30.52 -6.22 6.19
CA GLY A 402 31.77 -5.49 6.44
C GLY A 402 32.18 -4.47 5.36
N SER A 403 31.36 -4.21 4.34
CA SER A 403 31.57 -3.09 3.40
C SER A 403 30.34 -2.20 3.26
N ASP A 404 30.57 -0.94 2.86
CA ASP A 404 29.48 -0.02 2.47
C ASP A 404 29.06 -0.19 1.01
N GLU A 405 29.66 -1.15 0.30
CA GLU A 405 29.37 -1.41 -1.10
C GLU A 405 28.04 -2.15 -1.26
N LEU A 406 27.30 -1.76 -2.30
CA LEU A 406 26.08 -2.44 -2.69
C LEU A 406 26.43 -3.78 -3.33
N ALA A 407 25.88 -4.87 -2.79
CA ALA A 407 26.04 -6.23 -3.29
C ALA A 407 24.71 -6.80 -3.77
N LEU A 408 24.77 -7.51 -4.90
CA LEU A 408 23.74 -8.43 -5.33
C LEU A 408 24.00 -9.79 -4.69
N LEU A 409 23.03 -10.27 -3.93
CA LEU A 409 23.03 -11.56 -3.26
C LEU A 409 22.13 -12.50 -4.05
N ILE A 410 22.64 -13.69 -4.35
CA ILE A 410 21.87 -14.71 -5.07
C ILE A 410 21.94 -15.99 -4.22
N ALA A 411 20.77 -16.50 -3.86
CA ALA A 411 20.63 -17.79 -3.20
C ALA A 411 19.61 -18.60 -4.00
N ALA A 412 19.94 -19.83 -4.36
CA ALA A 412 19.05 -20.71 -5.11
C ALA A 412 19.12 -22.12 -4.54
N ASP A 413 18.02 -22.84 -4.65
CA ASP A 413 18.09 -24.29 -4.54
C ASP A 413 18.92 -24.85 -5.70
N VAL A 414 19.48 -26.04 -5.53
CA VAL A 414 20.30 -26.70 -6.55
C VAL A 414 19.65 -28.03 -6.90
N SER A 415 19.19 -28.19 -8.14
CA SER A 415 18.70 -29.47 -8.67
C SER A 415 19.80 -30.29 -9.33
N ASP A 416 20.72 -29.62 -10.04
CA ASP A 416 21.88 -30.23 -10.67
C ASP A 416 23.09 -29.31 -10.48
N LYS A 417 23.97 -29.70 -9.55
CA LYS A 417 25.16 -28.92 -9.21
C LYS A 417 26.12 -28.80 -10.41
N GLY A 418 26.25 -29.84 -11.22
CA GLY A 418 27.17 -29.84 -12.37
C GLY A 418 26.76 -28.82 -13.43
N GLN A 419 25.46 -28.79 -13.76
CA GLN A 419 24.92 -27.81 -14.71
C GLN A 419 24.97 -26.38 -14.16
N LEU A 420 24.68 -26.20 -12.87
CA LEU A 420 24.76 -24.89 -12.23
C LEU A 420 26.20 -24.34 -12.25
N GLU A 421 27.18 -25.16 -11.86
CA GLU A 421 28.59 -24.76 -11.88
C GLU A 421 29.12 -24.51 -13.30
N LYS A 422 28.56 -25.19 -14.31
CA LYS A 422 28.91 -24.96 -15.70
C LYS A 422 28.39 -23.60 -16.16
N GLY A 423 27.10 -23.33 -15.98
CA GLY A 423 26.49 -22.04 -16.34
C GLY A 423 27.02 -20.84 -15.54
N ILE A 424 27.63 -21.02 -14.37
CA ILE A 424 28.30 -19.94 -13.62
C ILE A 424 29.71 -19.64 -14.17
N ARG A 425 30.41 -20.68 -14.66
CA ARG A 425 31.80 -20.55 -15.15
C ARG A 425 31.87 -20.03 -16.58
N ASP A 426 30.91 -20.44 -17.41
CA ASP A 426 30.79 -20.07 -18.82
C ASP A 426 30.19 -18.67 -19.00
#